data_AF-A0A7C7UW94-F1
#
_entry.id   AF-A0A7C7UW94-F1
#
_cell.length_a   1.000
_cell.length_b   1.000
_cell.length_c   1.000
_cell.angle_alpha   90.00
_cell.angle_beta   90.00
_cell.angle_gamma   90.00
#
_symmetry.space_group_name_H-M   'P 1'
#
loop_
_entity.id
_entity.type
_entity.pdbx_description
1 polymer ?
#
loop_
_entity_poly.entity_id
_entity_poly.type
_entity_poly.pdbx_seq_one_letter_code
_entity_poly.pdbx_strand_id
1 'polypeptide(L)'
;MHVRLVDFKPRDVGVIVSHALKSIGVDDINTTAVDRGRWLKLIIHNGYTSVLEHAVYTFEAVCSRVCTHQLVRHRIASYTQESMRRSKVLVDRMVDELASLLGLKH
;
A
#
# COMPACT_ATOMS: atom_id res chain seq x y z
N MET A 1 3.28 9.13 -13.69
CA MET A 1 3.22 8.38 -12.42
C MET A 1 2.25 7.24 -12.62
N HIS A 2 2.62 6.02 -12.26
CA HIS A 2 1.79 4.83 -12.41
C HIS A 2 1.62 4.16 -11.03
N VAL A 3 0.39 3.76 -10.69
CA VAL A 3 0.08 3.12 -9.41
C VAL A 3 -0.84 1.94 -9.68
N ARG A 4 -0.53 0.80 -9.08
CA ARG A 4 -1.27 -0.44 -9.21
C ARG A 4 -1.51 -1.05 -7.83
N LEU A 5 -2.74 -1.48 -7.57
CA LEU A 5 -3.04 -2.28 -6.39
C LEU A 5 -2.45 -3.69 -6.59
N VAL A 6 -1.58 -4.10 -5.66
CA VAL A 6 -0.91 -5.41 -5.70
C VAL A 6 -1.64 -6.40 -4.83
N ASP A 7 -1.98 -5.96 -3.62
CA ASP A 7 -2.65 -6.79 -2.63
C ASP A 7 -3.46 -5.88 -1.70
N PHE A 8 -4.48 -6.44 -1.08
CA PHE A 8 -5.23 -5.80 -0.02
C PHE A 8 -5.73 -6.87 0.91
N LYS A 9 -5.68 -6.62 2.21
CA LYS A 9 -6.36 -7.49 3.17
C LYS A 9 -7.82 -7.04 3.23
N PRO A 10 -8.78 -7.73 2.60
CA PRO A 10 -10.16 -7.36 2.74
C PRO A 10 -10.55 -7.77 4.15
N ARG A 11 -10.72 -6.79 5.02
CA ARG A 11 -11.85 -6.90 5.93
C ARG A 11 -13.01 -6.27 5.18
N ASP A 12 -14.09 -7.03 5.00
CA ASP A 12 -15.38 -6.46 4.63
C ASP A 12 -15.58 -5.21 5.49
N VAL A 13 -16.06 -4.12 4.90
CA VAL A 13 -16.45 -2.93 5.66
C VAL A 13 -17.37 -3.33 6.81
N GLY A 14 -18.15 -4.41 6.65
CA GLY A 14 -18.92 -5.04 7.72
C GLY A 14 -18.10 -5.48 8.94
N VAL A 15 -16.88 -5.98 8.77
CA VAL A 15 -15.97 -6.36 9.88
C VAL A 15 -15.38 -5.14 10.57
N ILE A 16 -15.05 -4.09 9.81
CA ILE A 16 -14.61 -2.80 10.39
C ILE A 16 -15.75 -2.21 11.21
N VAL A 17 -16.95 -2.18 10.65
CA VAL A 17 -18.15 -1.67 11.32
C VAL A 17 -18.49 -2.53 12.54
N SER A 18 -18.44 -3.86 12.45
CA SER A 18 -18.73 -4.74 13.59
C SER A 18 -17.72 -4.58 14.73
N HIS A 19 -16.43 -4.42 14.43
CA HIS A 19 -15.43 -4.12 15.45
C HIS A 19 -15.71 -2.78 16.15
N ALA A 20 -16.06 -1.74 15.38
CA ALA A 20 -16.41 -0.43 15.94
C ALA A 20 -17.66 -0.49 16.82
N LEU A 21 -18.69 -1.21 16.39
CA LEU A 21 -19.94 -1.42 17.13
C LEU A 21 -19.73 -2.24 18.41
N LYS A 22 -18.88 -3.26 18.33
CA LYS A 22 -18.52 -4.06 19.49
C LYS A 22 -17.75 -3.25 20.53
N SER A 23 -16.89 -2.32 20.10
CA SER A 23 -16.20 -1.40 21.02
C SER A 23 -17.13 -0.48 21.80
N ILE A 24 -18.38 -0.27 21.35
CA ILE A 24 -19.40 0.51 22.05
C ILE A 24 -20.49 -0.35 22.71
N GLY A 25 -20.31 -1.68 22.75
CA GLY A 25 -21.22 -2.63 23.40
C GLY A 25 -22.46 -3.00 22.58
N VAL A 26 -22.42 -2.84 21.25
CA VAL A 26 -23.49 -3.28 20.35
C VAL A 26 -23.10 -4.61 19.70
N ASP A 27 -23.80 -5.69 20.05
CA ASP A 27 -23.34 -7.07 19.76
C ASP A 27 -23.82 -7.69 18.44
N ASP A 28 -24.78 -7.10 17.72
CA ASP A 28 -25.13 -7.58 16.38
C ASP A 28 -25.97 -6.56 15.62
N ILE A 29 -25.46 -6.06 14.49
CA ILE A 29 -26.28 -5.31 13.53
C ILE A 29 -26.25 -6.09 12.23
N ASN A 30 -27.42 -6.58 11.81
CA ASN A 30 -27.67 -7.15 10.50
C ASN A 30 -27.57 -6.03 9.45
N THR A 31 -26.33 -5.62 9.16
CA THR A 31 -26.02 -4.36 8.47
C THR A 31 -26.09 -4.59 6.97
N THR A 32 -27.08 -4.00 6.31
CA THR A 32 -27.16 -4.02 4.84
C THR A 32 -26.01 -3.21 4.22
N ALA A 33 -25.77 -3.38 2.91
CA ALA A 33 -24.71 -2.63 2.22
C ALA A 33 -24.88 -1.10 2.32
N VAL A 34 -26.11 -0.60 2.36
CA VAL A 34 -26.45 0.82 2.52
C VAL A 34 -26.11 1.30 3.94
N ASP A 35 -26.36 0.48 4.95
CA ASP A 35 -26.07 0.79 6.34
C ASP A 35 -24.56 0.80 6.62
N ARG A 36 -23.77 -0.08 5.98
CA ARG A 36 -22.30 -0.11 6.12
C ARG A 36 -21.65 1.24 5.75
N GLY A 37 -22.11 1.86 4.66
CA GLY A 37 -21.60 3.16 4.21
C GLY A 37 -21.94 4.30 5.17
N ARG A 38 -23.11 4.26 5.82
CA ARG A 38 -23.49 5.23 6.85
C ARG A 38 -22.64 5.08 8.10
N TRP A 39 -22.43 3.85 8.56
CA TRP A 39 -21.58 3.56 9.72
C TRP A 39 -20.13 3.99 9.48
N LEU A 40 -19.57 3.72 8.30
CA LEU A 40 -18.21 4.17 7.97
C LEU A 40 -18.06 5.70 8.05
N LYS A 41 -19.05 6.45 7.55
CA LYS A 41 -19.06 7.92 7.67
C LYS A 41 -19.13 8.38 9.13
N LEU A 42 -19.94 7.71 9.94
CA LEU A 42 -20.07 8.03 11.37
C LEU A 42 -18.76 7.75 12.14
N ILE A 43 -18.09 6.63 11.84
CA ILE A 43 -16.78 6.27 12.40
C ILE A 43 -15.75 7.36 12.08
N ILE A 44 -15.69 7.81 10.81
CA ILE A 44 -14.77 8.87 10.38
C ILE A 44 -15.13 10.20 11.06
N HIS A 45 -16.41 10.57 11.09
CA HIS A 45 -16.87 11.84 11.68
C HIS A 45 -16.56 11.95 13.18
N ASN A 46 -16.71 10.85 13.92
CA ASN A 46 -16.44 10.81 15.36
C ASN A 46 -14.96 10.55 15.71
N GLY A 47 -14.09 10.37 14.72
CA GLY A 47 -12.65 10.19 14.95
C GLY A 47 -12.25 8.80 15.46
N TYR A 48 -13.07 7.76 15.25
CA TYR A 48 -12.76 6.38 15.64
C TYR A 48 -11.80 5.72 14.63
N THR A 49 -10.59 6.26 14.50
CA THR A 49 -9.64 5.91 13.45
C THR A 49 -8.97 4.55 13.64
N SER A 50 -8.88 4.04 14.87
CA SER A 50 -8.21 2.78 15.20
C SER A 50 -8.77 1.58 14.44
N VAL A 51 -10.08 1.56 14.19
CA VAL A 51 -10.75 0.46 13.49
C VAL A 51 -10.44 0.48 11.99
N LEU A 52 -10.10 1.64 11.43
CA LEU A 52 -9.70 1.79 10.03
C LEU A 52 -8.29 1.23 9.77
N GLU A 53 -7.42 1.19 10.79
CA GLU A 53 -6.05 0.65 10.69
C GLU A 53 -6.03 -0.86 10.37
N HIS A 54 -7.17 -1.53 10.55
CA HIS A 54 -7.34 -2.94 10.21
C HIS A 54 -7.47 -3.22 8.71
N ALA A 55 -7.69 -2.19 7.89
CA ALA A 55 -7.69 -2.25 6.44
C ALA A 55 -6.29 -1.91 5.92
N VAL A 56 -5.65 -2.88 5.26
CA VAL A 56 -4.28 -2.73 4.77
C VAL A 56 -4.28 -2.93 3.25
N TYR A 57 -3.64 -2.00 2.56
CA TYR A 57 -3.50 -2.00 1.10
C TYR A 57 -2.03 -1.95 0.72
N THR A 58 -1.66 -2.74 -0.26
CA THR A 58 -0.31 -2.82 -0.80
C THR A 58 -0.36 -2.36 -2.25
N PHE A 59 0.41 -1.33 -2.54
CA PHE A 59 0.49 -0.74 -3.87
C PHE A 59 1.90 -0.90 -4.44
N GLU A 60 1.96 -1.11 -5.75
CA GLU A 60 3.14 -0.84 -6.55
C GLU A 60 2.99 0.57 -7.13
N ALA A 61 3.99 1.42 -6.90
CA ALA A 61 4.01 2.78 -7.42
C ALA A 61 5.32 3.05 -8.18
N VAL A 62 5.20 3.42 -9.45
CA VAL A 62 6.31 3.86 -10.29
C VAL A 62 6.21 5.38 -10.44
N CYS A 63 7.18 6.07 -9.85
CA CYS A 63 7.20 7.52 -9.76
C CYS A 63 8.63 8.08 -9.84
N SER A 64 8.75 9.41 -9.94
CA SER A 64 10.05 10.08 -9.91
C SER A 64 10.67 9.99 -8.51
N ARG A 65 12.01 10.08 -8.44
CA ARG A 65 12.74 10.09 -7.16
C ARG A 65 12.29 11.21 -6.22
N VAL A 66 11.97 12.38 -6.77
CA VAL A 66 11.45 13.51 -5.99
C VAL A 66 10.10 13.15 -5.37
N CYS A 67 9.21 12.49 -6.12
CA CYS A 67 7.93 12.01 -5.59
C CYS A 67 8.15 10.97 -4.49
N THR A 68 9.07 10.01 -4.67
CA THR A 68 9.33 9.01 -3.62
C THR A 68 9.90 9.62 -2.35
N HIS A 69 10.73 10.68 -2.46
CA HIS A 69 11.20 11.45 -1.30
C HIS A 69 10.06 12.15 -0.54
N GLN A 70 8.96 12.50 -1.22
CA GLN A 70 7.76 12.99 -0.54
C GLN A 70 7.03 11.85 0.17
N LEU A 71 6.83 10.73 -0.53
CA LEU A 71 6.07 9.58 -0.03
C LEU A 71 6.68 9.00 1.26
N VAL A 72 7.99 8.79 1.32
CA VAL A 72 8.65 8.21 2.50
C VAL A 72 8.57 9.09 3.77
N ARG A 73 8.08 10.34 3.66
CA ARG A 73 7.81 11.19 4.83
C ARG A 73 6.52 10.80 5.55
N HIS A 74 5.65 10.03 4.90
CA HIS A 74 4.48 9.43 5.55
C HIS A 74 4.93 8.18 6.33
N ARG A 75 5.24 8.38 7.61
CA ARG A 75 5.84 7.36 8.50
C ARG A 75 4.89 6.23 8.90
N ILE A 76 3.57 6.42 8.75
CA ILE A 76 2.54 5.40 9.05
C ILE A 76 2.23 4.64 7.75
N ALA A 77 3.23 3.93 7.24
CA ALA A 77 3.16 3.09 6.06
C ALA A 77 4.44 2.26 5.95
N SER A 78 4.39 1.17 5.18
CA SER A 78 5.54 0.32 4.90
C SER A 78 5.97 0.48 3.44
N TYR A 79 7.28 0.65 3.20
CA TYR A 79 7.82 0.88 1.87
C TYR A 79 8.94 -0.11 1.54
N THR A 80 8.91 -0.63 0.32
CA THR A 80 10.03 -1.32 -0.31
C THR A 80 10.36 -0.57 -1.59
N GLN A 81 11.58 -0.02 -1.68
CA GLN A 81 12.04 0.73 -2.86
C GLN A 81 13.01 -0.11 -3.67
N GLU A 82 13.01 0.09 -4.99
CA GLU A 82 14.01 -0.49 -5.86
C GLU A 82 15.41 -0.01 -5.45
N SER A 83 16.34 -0.97 -5.27
CA SER A 83 17.70 -0.65 -4.86
C SER A 83 18.55 -0.24 -6.05
N MET A 84 18.89 1.05 -6.13
CA MET A 84 19.83 1.58 -7.14
C MET A 84 21.21 0.88 -7.11
N ARG A 85 21.60 0.33 -5.94
CA ARG A 85 22.84 -0.44 -5.79
C ARG A 85 22.78 -1.78 -6.53
N ARG A 86 21.63 -2.47 -6.55
CA ARG A 86 21.50 -3.75 -7.26
C ARG A 86 21.20 -3.55 -8.74
N SER A 87 20.36 -2.58 -9.09
CA SER A 87 19.99 -2.36 -10.50
C SER A 87 21.21 -1.94 -11.34
N LYS A 88 22.08 -1.07 -10.80
CA LYS A 88 23.30 -0.67 -11.51
C LYS A 88 24.29 -1.82 -11.75
N VAL A 89 24.51 -2.66 -10.73
CA VAL A 89 25.42 -3.83 -10.85
C VAL A 89 24.94 -4.82 -11.92
N LEU A 90 23.63 -5.02 -12.04
CA LEU A 90 23.07 -5.89 -13.08
C LEU A 90 23.31 -5.30 -14.47
N VAL A 91 23.03 -4.01 -14.66
CA VAL A 91 23.22 -3.33 -15.95
C VAL A 91 24.69 -3.30 -16.34
N ASP A 92 25.58 -2.95 -15.42
CA ASP A 92 27.03 -2.92 -15.67
C ASP A 92 27.53 -4.32 -16.10
N ARG A 93 27.05 -5.39 -15.44
CA ARG A 93 27.36 -6.78 -15.83
C ARG A 93 26.83 -7.14 -17.22
N MET A 94 25.61 -6.73 -17.55
CA MET A 94 25.03 -7.00 -18.88
C MET A 94 25.80 -6.27 -19.99
N VAL A 95 26.22 -5.04 -19.74
CA VAL A 95 27.07 -4.27 -20.66
C VAL A 95 28.42 -4.94 -20.83
N ASP A 96 29.02 -5.43 -19.75
CA ASP A 96 30.27 -6.19 -19.79
C ASP A 96 30.16 -7.48 -20.60
N GLU A 97 29.09 -8.25 -20.44
CA GLU A 97 28.84 -9.48 -21.22
C GLU A 97 28.67 -9.16 -22.71
N LEU A 98 27.90 -8.13 -23.05
CA LEU A 98 27.70 -7.70 -24.43
C LEU A 98 29.00 -7.21 -25.09
N ALA A 99 29.81 -6.43 -24.37
CA ALA A 99 31.10 -5.95 -24.86
C ALA A 99 32.07 -7.11 -25.14
N SER A 100 32.05 -8.16 -24.30
CA SER A 100 32.81 -9.38 -24.55
C SER A 100 32.33 -10.10 -25.83
N LEU A 101 31.02 -10.26 -26.00
CA LEU A 101 30.41 -10.95 -27.15
C LEU A 101 30.67 -10.23 -28.48
N LEU A 102 30.67 -8.90 -28.46
CA LEU A 102 30.91 -8.07 -29.65
C LEU A 102 32.40 -7.89 -29.97
N GLY A 103 33.31 -8.48 -29.20
CA GLY A 103 34.76 -8.32 -29.38
C GLY A 103 35.25 -6.90 -29.15
N LEU A 104 34.50 -6.10 -28.38
CA LEU A 104 34.80 -4.70 -28.07
C LEU A 104 35.64 -4.55 -26.80
N LYS A 105 35.95 -5.65 -26.10
CA LYS A 105 36.89 -5.66 -24.98
C LYS A 105 38.31 -5.86 -25.49
N HIS A 106 39.19 -4.89 -25.18
CA HIS A 106 40.65 -5.05 -25.23
C HIS A 106 41.14 -5.95 -24.09
#